data_AF-A0A6S6SE43-F1
#
_entry.id   AF-A0A6S6SE43-F1
#
_cell.length_a   1.000
_cell.length_b   1.000
_cell.length_c   1.000
_cell.angle_alpha   90.00
_cell.angle_beta   90.00
_cell.angle_gamma   90.00
#
_symmetry.space_group_name_H-M   'P 1'
#
loop_
_entity.id
_entity.type
_entity.pdbx_description
1 polymer ?
#
loop_
_entity_poly.entity_id
_entity_poly.type
_entity_poly.pdbx_seq_one_letter_code
_entity_poly.pdbx_strand_id
1 'polypeptide(L)'
;MEKTYYPYEEFREDLKTLITKIDQPFDVLLPISRGGLCMGQMLGEFYDIREVYAINTIGYDDTEKLDEVKVFNIPHLEPQQQVLILDDIVDSGDTLVEVLKVLQEKYPSTTFKTASLFYKSTAIIEPTWWVKEAKGWIEFFWSEDLK
;
A
#
# COMPACT_ATOMS: atom_id res chain seq x y z
N MET A 1 -4.77 13.97 19.73
CA MET A 1 -4.06 13.79 18.45
C MET A 1 -4.81 14.61 17.41
N GLU A 2 -4.11 15.45 16.65
CA GLU A 2 -4.73 16.20 15.55
C GLU A 2 -5.18 15.21 14.47
N LYS A 3 -6.41 15.39 14.00
CA LYS A 3 -7.05 14.55 12.98
C LYS A 3 -7.22 15.41 11.73
N THR A 4 -6.83 14.87 10.59
CA THR A 4 -6.93 15.56 9.30
C THR A 4 -7.77 14.72 8.36
N TYR A 5 -8.90 15.27 7.92
CA TYR A 5 -9.72 14.66 6.89
C TYR A 5 -9.01 14.74 5.53
N TYR A 6 -8.97 13.62 4.83
CA TYR A 6 -8.30 13.48 3.54
C TYR A 6 -9.33 13.19 2.44
N PRO A 7 -9.77 14.24 1.71
CA PRO A 7 -10.84 14.15 0.72
C PRO A 7 -10.36 13.49 -0.58
N TYR A 8 -11.33 13.06 -1.41
CA TYR A 8 -11.07 12.49 -2.73
C TYR A 8 -10.26 13.42 -3.64
N GLU A 9 -10.51 14.73 -3.62
CA GLU A 9 -9.79 15.70 -4.45
C GLU A 9 -8.29 15.70 -4.13
N GLU A 10 -7.94 15.66 -2.84
CA GLU A 10 -6.54 15.63 -2.41
C GLU A 10 -5.89 14.29 -2.74
N PHE A 11 -6.60 13.18 -2.49
CA PHE A 11 -6.20 11.84 -2.93
C PHE A 11 -5.87 11.78 -4.41
N ARG A 12 -6.70 12.37 -5.27
CA ARG A 12 -6.48 12.36 -6.72
C ARG A 12 -5.23 13.15 -7.11
N GLU A 13 -4.98 14.31 -6.52
CA GLU A 13 -3.78 15.11 -6.82
C GLU A 13 -2.49 14.47 -6.29
N ASP A 14 -2.57 13.82 -5.12
CA ASP A 14 -1.44 13.07 -4.58
C ASP A 14 -1.14 11.82 -5.42
N LEU A 15 -2.17 11.12 -5.91
CA LEU A 15 -1.99 9.97 -6.79
C LEU A 15 -1.30 10.38 -8.10
N LYS A 16 -1.67 11.53 -8.69
CA LYS A 16 -0.93 12.10 -9.82
C LYS A 16 0.53 12.38 -9.47
N THR A 17 0.78 12.93 -8.29
CA THR A 17 2.16 13.17 -7.83
C THR A 17 2.93 11.87 -7.69
N LEU A 18 2.31 10.82 -7.11
CA LEU A 18 2.92 9.50 -6.98
C LEU A 18 3.29 8.90 -8.34
N ILE A 19 2.39 9.01 -9.32
CA ILE A 19 2.64 8.58 -10.71
C ILE A 19 3.90 9.24 -11.28
N THR A 20 4.16 10.52 -11.01
CA THR A 20 5.37 11.20 -11.51
C THR A 20 6.66 10.75 -10.81
N LYS A 21 6.56 10.16 -9.62
CA LYS A 21 7.70 9.65 -8.85
C LYS A 21 8.08 8.23 -9.27
N ILE A 22 7.11 7.41 -9.66
CA ILE A 22 7.34 6.05 -10.14
C ILE A 22 8.10 6.12 -11.47
N ASP A 23 9.33 5.63 -11.46
CA ASP A 23 10.30 5.80 -12.55
C ASP A 23 10.60 4.49 -13.31
N GLN A 24 9.81 3.45 -13.07
CA GLN A 24 9.93 2.14 -13.74
C GLN A 24 8.56 1.50 -14.02
N PRO A 25 8.46 0.64 -15.05
CA PRO A 25 7.24 -0.11 -15.34
C PRO A 25 7.03 -1.28 -14.37
N PHE A 26 5.79 -1.77 -14.30
CA PHE A 26 5.38 -2.92 -13.51
C PHE A 26 4.46 -3.84 -14.30
N ASP A 27 4.53 -5.13 -14.00
CA ASP A 27 3.66 -6.15 -14.57
C ASP A 27 2.39 -6.33 -13.72
N VAL A 28 2.52 -6.14 -12.40
CA VAL A 28 1.47 -6.43 -11.42
C VAL A 28 1.32 -5.30 -10.42
N LEU A 29 0.07 -4.96 -10.09
CA LEU A 29 -0.27 -4.13 -8.94
C LEU A 29 -0.81 -5.01 -7.81
N LEU A 30 -0.21 -4.89 -6.63
CA LEU A 30 -0.57 -5.66 -5.44
C LEU A 30 -0.96 -4.73 -4.28
N PRO A 31 -2.15 -4.14 -4.30
CA PRO A 31 -2.65 -3.35 -3.18
C PRO A 31 -2.83 -4.19 -1.92
N ILE A 32 -2.42 -3.63 -0.78
CA ILE A 32 -2.67 -4.15 0.55
C ILE A 32 -4.09 -3.74 0.94
N SER A 33 -4.93 -4.75 1.15
CA SER A 33 -6.33 -4.55 1.50
C SER A 33 -6.47 -4.15 2.96
N ARG A 34 -7.25 -3.11 3.30
CA ARG A 34 -8.16 -2.37 2.40
C ARG A 34 -7.59 -1.05 1.87
N GLY A 35 -6.67 -0.42 2.59
CA GLY A 35 -6.22 0.96 2.34
C GLY A 35 -5.66 1.18 0.93
N GLY A 36 -4.85 0.24 0.43
CA GLY A 36 -4.26 0.31 -0.91
C GLY A 36 -5.24 0.08 -2.07
N LEU A 37 -6.47 -0.41 -1.83
CA LEU A 37 -7.38 -0.85 -2.91
C LEU A 37 -7.78 0.30 -3.85
N CYS A 38 -8.06 1.49 -3.32
CA CYS A 38 -8.39 2.65 -4.14
C CYS A 38 -7.25 3.02 -5.09
N MET A 39 -5.99 2.90 -4.63
CA MET A 39 -4.81 3.11 -5.47
C MET A 39 -4.68 2.02 -6.51
N GLY A 40 -4.84 0.75 -6.14
CA GLY A 40 -4.73 -0.39 -7.05
C GLY A 40 -5.69 -0.29 -8.24
N GLN A 41 -6.95 0.05 -7.99
CA GLN A 41 -7.94 0.27 -9.06
C GLN A 41 -7.53 1.41 -9.99
N MET A 42 -7.23 2.59 -9.45
CA MET A 42 -6.95 3.77 -10.27
C MET A 42 -5.63 3.69 -11.03
N LEU A 43 -4.60 3.10 -10.42
CA LEU A 43 -3.31 2.88 -11.07
C LEU A 43 -3.37 1.76 -12.12
N GLY A 44 -4.21 0.74 -11.91
CA GLY A 44 -4.44 -0.31 -12.91
C GLY A 44 -5.01 0.27 -14.20
N GLU A 45 -6.04 1.10 -14.08
CA GLU A 45 -6.63 1.83 -15.22
C GLU A 45 -5.62 2.81 -15.84
N PHE A 46 -4.84 3.53 -15.03
CA PHE A 46 -3.87 4.51 -15.54
C PHE A 46 -2.71 3.87 -16.32
N TYR A 47 -2.14 2.78 -15.82
CA TYR A 47 -1.00 2.09 -16.44
C TYR A 47 -1.42 1.02 -17.47
N ASP A 48 -2.72 0.81 -17.69
CA ASP A 48 -3.27 -0.29 -18.50
C ASP A 48 -2.77 -1.67 -18.03
N ILE A 49 -2.68 -1.85 -16.71
CA ILE A 49 -2.28 -3.11 -16.06
C ILE A 49 -3.54 -3.85 -15.62
N ARG A 50 -3.78 -5.03 -16.19
CA ARG A 50 -4.91 -5.90 -15.83
C ARG A 50 -4.61 -6.83 -14.65
N GLU A 51 -3.35 -7.12 -14.38
CA GLU A 51 -2.93 -7.92 -13.23
C GLU A 51 -2.95 -7.05 -11.97
N VAL A 52 -4.17 -6.76 -11.50
CA VAL A 52 -4.44 -6.08 -10.24
C VAL A 52 -5.05 -7.08 -9.28
N TYR A 53 -4.29 -7.48 -8.28
CA TYR A 53 -4.74 -8.42 -7.24
C TYR A 53 -5.06 -7.68 -5.95
N ALA A 54 -5.19 -8.41 -4.86
CA ALA A 54 -5.18 -7.86 -3.51
C ALA A 54 -4.49 -8.85 -2.58
N ILE A 55 -3.80 -8.34 -1.57
CA ILE A 55 -3.28 -9.13 -0.44
C ILE A 55 -3.90 -8.60 0.84
N ASN A 56 -4.19 -9.47 1.80
CA ASN A 56 -4.78 -9.05 3.06
C ASN A 56 -3.77 -9.14 4.20
N THR A 57 -3.87 -8.20 5.13
CA THR A 57 -3.13 -8.22 6.39
C THR A 57 -4.07 -7.99 7.57
N ILE A 58 -3.76 -8.60 8.70
CA ILE A 58 -4.40 -8.34 9.99
C ILE A 58 -3.28 -8.12 11.02
N GLY A 59 -3.21 -6.93 11.60
CA GLY A 59 -2.27 -6.58 12.69
C GLY A 59 -2.92 -6.48 14.07
N TYR A 60 -4.25 -6.60 14.13
CA TYR A 60 -5.05 -6.48 15.35
C TYR A 60 -6.15 -7.54 15.35
N ASP A 61 -6.39 -8.17 16.50
CA ASP A 61 -7.57 -8.99 16.76
C ASP A 61 -8.44 -8.26 17.78
N ASP A 62 -9.60 -7.76 17.35
CA ASP A 62 -10.45 -6.77 18.03
C ASP A 62 -9.68 -5.52 18.52
N THR A 63 -9.11 -5.57 19.73
CA THR A 63 -8.36 -4.48 20.38
C THR A 63 -6.93 -4.85 20.72
N GLU A 64 -6.53 -6.12 20.56
CA GLU A 64 -5.19 -6.59 20.88
C GLU A 64 -4.29 -6.54 19.64
N LYS A 65 -3.14 -5.86 19.76
CA LYS A 65 -2.11 -5.89 18.72
C LYS A 65 -1.53 -7.31 18.68
N LEU A 66 -1.55 -7.94 17.52
CA LEU A 66 -0.91 -9.24 17.33
C LEU A 66 0.61 -9.11 17.44
N ASP A 67 1.27 -10.15 17.94
CA ASP A 67 2.74 -10.20 18.01
C ASP A 67 3.37 -10.09 16.61
N GLU A 68 2.69 -10.62 15.59
CA GLU A 68 3.10 -10.55 14.18
C GLU A 68 1.89 -10.21 13.29
N VAL A 69 2.13 -9.45 12.22
CA VAL A 69 1.11 -9.15 11.22
C VAL A 69 0.79 -10.43 10.43
N LYS A 70 -0.47 -10.86 10.42
CA LYS A 70 -0.85 -12.04 9.63
C LYS A 70 -1.13 -11.64 8.18
N VAL A 71 -0.38 -12.21 7.25
CA VAL A 71 -0.58 -12.04 5.80
C VAL A 71 -1.36 -13.22 5.23
N PHE A 72 -2.39 -12.95 4.43
CA PHE A 72 -3.25 -13.99 3.83
C PHE A 72 -3.83 -13.53 2.48
N ASN A 73 -4.52 -14.44 1.79
CA ASN A 73 -5.02 -14.26 0.43
C ASN A 73 -3.92 -13.84 -0.57
N ILE A 74 -2.71 -14.36 -0.38
CA ILE A 74 -1.57 -14.07 -1.26
C ILE A 74 -1.89 -14.62 -2.66
N PRO A 75 -1.98 -13.77 -3.70
CA PRO A 75 -2.32 -14.20 -5.05
C PRO A 75 -1.21 -15.07 -5.64
N HIS A 76 -1.55 -15.76 -6.74
CA HIS A 76 -0.54 -16.39 -7.59
C HIS A 76 0.16 -15.31 -8.41
N LEU A 77 1.50 -15.33 -8.43
CA LEU A 77 2.34 -14.46 -9.24
C LEU A 77 3.19 -15.34 -10.17
N GLU A 78 3.36 -14.89 -11.41
CA GLU A 78 4.26 -15.53 -12.34
C GLU A 78 5.73 -15.22 -11.98
N PRO A 79 6.69 -16.13 -12.26
CA PRO A 79 8.09 -15.89 -11.96
C PRO A 79 8.64 -14.66 -12.69
N GLN A 80 9.59 -13.95 -12.06
CA GLN A 80 10.34 -12.83 -12.67
C GLN A 80 9.50 -11.57 -12.98
N GLN A 81 8.30 -11.45 -12.43
CA GLN A 81 7.49 -10.23 -12.55
C GLN A 81 8.09 -9.05 -11.75
N GLN A 82 7.78 -7.84 -12.19
CA GLN A 82 7.93 -6.59 -11.45
C GLN A 82 6.59 -6.26 -10.78
N VAL A 83 6.55 -6.30 -9.44
CA VAL A 83 5.32 -6.10 -8.66
C VAL A 83 5.40 -4.79 -7.88
N LEU A 84 4.40 -3.94 -8.05
CA LEU A 84 4.21 -2.73 -7.24
C LEU A 84 3.19 -3.00 -6.14
N ILE A 85 3.67 -3.04 -4.90
CA ILE A 85 2.85 -3.15 -3.70
C ILE A 85 2.36 -1.76 -3.31
N LEU A 86 1.06 -1.62 -3.07
CA LEU A 86 0.41 -0.33 -2.80
C LEU A 86 -0.22 -0.32 -1.41
N ASP A 87 0.01 0.73 -0.64
CA ASP A 87 -0.67 0.98 0.64
C ASP A 87 -1.02 2.46 0.79
N ASP A 88 -2.05 2.81 1.55
CA ASP A 88 -2.43 4.21 1.73
C ASP A 88 -1.42 4.96 2.63
N ILE A 89 -0.97 4.33 3.71
CA ILE A 89 -0.01 4.87 4.66
C ILE A 89 0.97 3.83 5.20
N VAL A 90 2.25 4.21 5.25
CA VAL A 90 3.27 3.47 6.03
C VAL A 90 3.48 4.19 7.36
N ASP A 91 2.81 3.71 8.42
CA ASP A 91 2.84 4.31 9.77
C ASP A 91 3.98 3.76 10.65
N SER A 92 3.84 2.55 11.20
CA SER A 92 4.94 1.88 11.90
C SER A 92 5.87 1.14 10.93
N GLY A 93 5.34 0.71 9.78
CA GLY A 93 6.03 -0.14 8.81
C GLY A 93 5.87 -1.64 9.02
N ASP A 94 5.26 -2.08 10.12
CA ASP A 94 5.12 -3.52 10.47
C ASP A 94 4.43 -4.32 9.35
N THR A 95 3.33 -3.78 8.82
CA THR A 95 2.58 -4.38 7.70
C THR A 95 3.44 -4.58 6.46
N LEU A 96 4.19 -3.55 6.07
CA LEU A 96 4.97 -3.57 4.84
C LEU A 96 6.16 -4.53 4.95
N VAL A 97 6.81 -4.57 6.12
CA VAL A 97 7.90 -5.51 6.41
C VAL A 97 7.42 -6.95 6.27
N GLU A 98 6.30 -7.30 6.91
CA GLU A 98 5.82 -8.68 6.89
C GLU A 98 5.29 -9.09 5.52
N VAL A 99 4.60 -8.20 4.80
CA VAL A 99 4.19 -8.43 3.41
C VAL A 99 5.40 -8.70 2.51
N LEU A 100 6.45 -7.88 2.59
CA LEU A 100 7.66 -8.07 1.80
C LEU A 100 8.35 -9.39 2.14
N LYS A 101 8.51 -9.71 3.43
CA LYS A 101 9.10 -10.97 3.89
C LYS A 101 8.35 -12.17 3.31
N VAL A 102 7.04 -12.24 3.52
CA VAL A 102 6.19 -13.35 3.04
C VAL A 102 6.23 -13.48 1.51
N LEU A 103 6.20 -12.36 0.79
CA LEU A 103 6.24 -12.37 -0.67
C LEU A 103 7.61 -12.76 -1.22
N GLN A 104 8.70 -12.29 -0.62
CA GLN A 104 10.06 -12.64 -1.03
C GLN A 104 10.38 -14.12 -0.76
N GLU A 105 9.91 -14.67 0.37
CA GLU A 105 10.04 -16.09 0.68
C GLU A 105 9.25 -16.96 -0.32
N LYS A 106 8.02 -16.55 -0.67
CA LYS A 106 7.16 -17.30 -1.59
C LYS A 106 7.58 -17.17 -3.06
N TYR A 107 8.09 -16.00 -3.46
CA TYR A 107 8.41 -15.66 -4.86
C TYR A 107 9.83 -15.04 -4.97
N PRO A 108 10.89 -15.83 -4.72
CA PRO A 108 12.26 -15.31 -4.61
C PRO A 108 12.84 -14.73 -5.91
N SER A 109 12.24 -15.03 -7.06
CA SER A 109 12.64 -14.48 -8.37
C SER A 109 11.88 -13.21 -8.77
N THR A 110 10.90 -12.78 -7.96
CA THR A 110 10.05 -11.62 -8.25
C THR A 110 10.64 -10.36 -7.62
N THR A 111 10.59 -9.24 -8.33
CA THR A 111 11.03 -7.95 -7.79
C THR A 111 9.83 -7.22 -7.20
N PHE A 112 9.91 -6.91 -5.90
CA PHE A 112 8.89 -6.15 -5.20
C PHE A 112 9.36 -4.72 -4.96
N LYS A 113 8.55 -3.75 -5.40
CA LYS A 113 8.68 -2.34 -5.04
C LYS A 113 7.42 -1.89 -4.32
N THR A 114 7.50 -0.78 -3.60
CA THR A 114 6.44 -0.33 -2.70
C THR A 114 6.12 1.13 -2.95
N ALA A 115 4.84 1.48 -2.94
CA ALA A 115 4.40 2.86 -3.04
C ALA A 115 3.27 3.16 -2.05
N SER A 116 3.31 4.34 -1.44
CA SER A 116 2.23 4.83 -0.59
C SER A 116 1.92 6.30 -0.84
N LEU A 117 0.76 6.77 -0.37
CA LEU A 117 0.49 8.21 -0.36
C LEU A 117 1.18 8.87 0.81
N PHE A 118 1.08 8.22 1.98
CA PHE A 118 1.63 8.73 3.21
C PHE A 118 2.74 7.84 3.78
N TYR A 119 3.70 8.48 4.44
CA TYR A 119 4.80 7.85 5.14
C TYR A 119 5.09 8.61 6.44
N LYS A 120 5.46 7.91 7.52
CA LYS A 120 6.03 8.55 8.71
C LYS A 120 7.53 8.27 8.78
N SER A 121 8.33 9.31 9.02
CA SER A 121 9.77 9.21 9.23
C SER A 121 10.17 8.31 10.42
N THR A 122 9.22 7.98 11.31
CA THR A 122 9.40 7.04 12.42
C THR A 122 9.16 5.56 12.05
N ALA A 123 8.65 5.27 10.84
CA ALA A 123 8.44 3.90 10.39
C ALA A 123 9.77 3.16 10.25
N ILE A 124 9.75 1.85 10.54
CA ILE A 124 10.94 0.98 10.45
C ILE A 124 11.38 0.71 9.00
N ILE A 125 10.52 1.01 8.03
CA ILE A 125 10.77 0.86 6.60
C ILE A 125 10.18 2.05 5.85
N GLU A 126 10.94 2.57 4.89
CA GLU A 126 10.49 3.59 3.94
C GLU A 126 10.01 2.89 2.65
N PRO A 127 8.82 3.25 2.12
CA PRO A 127 8.39 2.74 0.82
C PRO A 127 9.29 3.28 -0.31
N THR A 128 9.36 2.57 -1.43
CA THR A 128 10.19 2.99 -2.58
C THR A 128 9.77 4.37 -3.09
N TRP A 129 8.46 4.63 -3.14
CA TRP A 129 7.91 5.95 -3.43
C TRP A 129 6.82 6.33 -2.43
N TRP A 130 6.79 7.60 -2.03
CA TRP A 130 5.72 8.17 -1.22
C TRP A 130 5.48 9.64 -1.56
N VAL A 131 4.32 10.20 -1.18
CA VAL A 131 3.95 11.58 -1.54
C VAL A 131 4.15 12.54 -0.37
N LYS A 132 3.53 12.25 0.77
CA LYS A 132 3.45 13.16 1.93
C LYS A 132 3.93 12.50 3.21
N GLU A 133 4.53 13.31 4.09
CA GLU A 133 4.79 12.89 5.46
C GLU A 133 3.50 13.01 6.28
N ALA A 134 3.08 11.93 6.93
CA ALA A 134 1.88 11.92 7.76
C ALA A 134 2.12 12.62 9.11
N LYS A 135 1.40 13.70 9.36
CA LYS A 135 1.43 14.46 10.62
C LYS A 135 0.12 14.21 11.39
N GLY A 136 0.11 13.17 12.22
CA GLY A 136 -1.06 12.80 13.01
C GLY A 136 -1.92 11.72 12.38
N TRP A 137 -3.21 11.72 12.71
CA TRP A 137 -4.18 10.73 12.23
C TRP A 137 -4.89 11.23 10.98
N ILE A 138 -4.91 10.40 9.94
CA ILE A 138 -5.52 10.72 8.66
C ILE A 138 -6.87 10.02 8.57
N GLU A 139 -7.91 10.80 8.32
CA GLU A 139 -9.28 10.36 8.15
C GLU A 139 -9.58 10.27 6.65
N PHE A 140 -9.30 9.12 6.04
CA PHE A 140 -9.49 8.88 4.62
C PHE A 140 -10.98 8.88 4.24
N PHE A 141 -11.32 9.53 3.11
CA PHE A 141 -12.70 9.62 2.62
C PHE A 141 -13.42 8.26 2.51
N TRP A 142 -12.74 7.19 2.06
CA TRP A 142 -13.33 5.85 1.97
C TRP A 142 -13.65 5.20 3.33
N SER A 143 -13.08 5.72 4.42
CA SER A 143 -13.36 5.26 5.77
C SER A 143 -14.43 6.10 6.45
N GLU A 144 -14.56 7.39 6.11
CA GLU A 144 -15.43 8.32 6.82
C GLU A 144 -16.74 8.66 6.11
N ASP A 145 -16.76 8.77 4.78
CA ASP A 145 -17.88 9.37 4.05
C ASP A 145 -19.19 8.55 4.13
N LEU A 146 -19.12 7.28 4.54
CA LEU A 146 -20.27 6.38 4.68
C LEU A 146 -20.66 6.09 6.14
N LYS A 147 -20.06 6.78 7.12
CA LYS A 147 -20.44 6.68 8.54
C LYS A 147 -21.66 7.57 8.83
#